data_AF-A0A2S7SZW4-F1
#
_entry.id   AF-A0A2S7SZW4-F1
#
_cell.length_a   1.000
_cell.length_b   1.000
_cell.length_c   1.000
_cell.angle_alpha   90.00
_cell.angle_beta   90.00
_cell.angle_gamma   90.00
#
_symmetry.space_group_name_H-M   'P 1'
#
loop_
_entity.id
_entity.type
_entity.pdbx_description
1 polymer ?
#
loop_
_entity_poly.entity_id
_entity_poly.type
_entity_poly.pdbx_seq_one_letter_code
_entity_poly.pdbx_strand_id
1 'polypeptide(L)'
;MQKKAYLALALALSTYCSTAQTTYIATGSDNYLLLDRLETRSGRLCDSLNLSDKLESRKNAVHFAESMQSWAADTTRKNPFSKIDLYNMRMLVAEHGEWAADENGFIKGKHTLWGKIYKDRYNMGYVKTKDFLLIINPVQNYVSTQEANSGGGSVSVKGLSGYHLYGSYDLEFRGWFGKRIGFYTMLTDNIESMPGYVYNYAMKDGKYMAVPGADYFFVPKSRGANFSYFNASGYVDFAAVKDKVSVTFGSGKNFIGDGVTSLFLSDFSSNMTFLKLRARIWKLNYESLYLQLTGQYNKQAGDQLYAHKYATMHFISFNARPWLNLSYFESIIFDRANGYELNYLNPVAFTLAANNFNGSADKSLIGWSFKAIAAKHLQFYGQFMLNEFKASELVSGKGWYGNKYGYQLGAKYFDALGVKNLDLQAELDAVRPYAYAAKDTIANYTNFNQPLADPLGSGYIKMIGIARYQPAKNLMVTLKGMYYVHGVDTGGANLGNDVFKTYTSRPKDYGIKMVNGPKSQVMSINLNLSYQASRNLFIDLGTVYRKFDNASKVYNGYSSVGYDPAGPLTTSYVYLGIRLNSARRDYNFF
;
A
#
# COMPACT_ATOMS: atom_id res chain seq x y z
N MET A 1 -35.07 -37.66 -1.15
CA MET A 1 -33.71 -38.24 -1.27
C MET A 1 -32.85 -37.64 -2.40
N GLN A 2 -33.42 -37.13 -3.50
CA GLN A 2 -32.65 -36.59 -4.63
C GLN A 2 -31.83 -35.32 -4.33
N LYS A 3 -32.28 -34.41 -3.44
CA LYS A 3 -31.52 -33.17 -3.10
C LYS A 3 -30.21 -33.42 -2.34
N LYS A 4 -30.12 -34.49 -1.55
CA LYS A 4 -28.87 -34.87 -0.84
C LYS A 4 -27.86 -35.54 -1.78
N ALA A 5 -28.34 -36.20 -2.84
CA ALA A 5 -27.48 -36.82 -3.85
C ALA A 5 -26.77 -35.79 -4.72
N TYR A 6 -27.42 -34.67 -5.09
CA TYR A 6 -26.75 -33.59 -5.85
C TYR A 6 -25.67 -32.86 -5.03
N LEU A 7 -25.88 -32.66 -3.73
CA LEU A 7 -24.88 -32.06 -2.86
C LEU A 7 -23.67 -32.99 -2.66
N ALA A 8 -23.92 -34.30 -2.51
CA ALA A 8 -22.88 -35.31 -2.43
C ALA A 8 -22.14 -35.50 -3.77
N LEU A 9 -22.82 -35.37 -4.91
CA LEU A 9 -22.19 -35.42 -6.24
C LEU A 9 -21.37 -34.16 -6.54
N ALA A 10 -21.81 -32.98 -6.09
CA ALA A 10 -21.05 -31.74 -6.18
C ALA A 10 -19.81 -31.75 -5.25
N LEU A 11 -19.92 -32.37 -4.05
CA LEU A 11 -18.80 -32.61 -3.14
C LEU A 11 -17.86 -33.73 -3.64
N ALA A 12 -18.36 -34.73 -4.38
CA ALA A 12 -17.56 -35.82 -4.93
C ALA A 12 -16.89 -35.47 -6.27
N LEU A 13 -17.44 -34.54 -7.06
CA LEU A 13 -16.80 -34.03 -8.28
C LEU A 13 -15.76 -32.93 -8.01
N SER A 14 -15.74 -32.34 -6.81
CA SER A 14 -14.71 -31.37 -6.40
C SER A 14 -13.43 -32.01 -5.81
N THR A 15 -13.41 -33.33 -5.59
CA THR A 15 -12.27 -34.02 -4.97
C THR A 15 -11.19 -34.49 -5.95
N TYR A 16 -11.44 -34.49 -7.26
CA TYR A 16 -10.50 -34.99 -8.27
C TYR A 16 -10.10 -33.91 -9.31
N CYS A 17 -9.39 -32.87 -8.88
CA CYS A 17 -8.44 -32.08 -9.72
C CYS A 17 -7.73 -30.91 -8.98
N SER A 18 -7.76 -30.87 -7.65
CA SER A 18 -7.34 -29.71 -6.87
C SER A 18 -5.91 -29.85 -6.30
N THR A 19 -4.95 -29.26 -7.03
CA THR A 19 -3.59 -28.82 -6.62
C THR A 19 -3.31 -27.50 -7.38
N ALA A 20 -2.74 -26.40 -6.88
CA ALA A 20 -2.21 -25.95 -5.58
C ALA A 20 -2.54 -24.44 -5.38
N GLN A 21 -2.90 -24.01 -4.17
CA GLN A 21 -3.22 -22.61 -3.78
C GLN A 21 -2.03 -21.86 -3.22
N THR A 22 -2.04 -20.53 -3.24
CA THR A 22 -0.86 -19.70 -2.98
C THR A 22 -0.98 -18.89 -1.69
N THR A 23 0.15 -18.43 -1.17
CA THR A 23 0.20 -17.23 -0.33
C THR A 23 0.60 -16.02 -1.18
N TYR A 24 0.40 -14.81 -0.67
CA TYR A 24 0.69 -13.57 -1.39
C TYR A 24 2.05 -12.97 -1.01
N ILE A 25 2.64 -12.23 -1.94
CA ILE A 25 3.79 -11.36 -1.66
C ILE A 25 3.30 -10.23 -0.75
N ALA A 26 3.98 -10.06 0.39
CA ALA A 26 3.69 -9.00 1.35
C ALA A 26 3.75 -7.62 0.68
N THR A 27 2.77 -6.76 0.99
CA THR A 27 2.75 -5.38 0.50
C THR A 27 4.00 -4.63 0.96
N GLY A 28 4.55 -3.78 0.09
CA GLY A 28 5.82 -3.08 0.34
C GLY A 28 7.10 -3.91 0.15
N SER A 29 7.01 -5.18 -0.26
CA SER A 29 8.18 -5.99 -0.62
C SER A 29 8.88 -5.48 -1.89
N ASP A 30 10.22 -5.49 -1.89
CA ASP A 30 11.05 -5.18 -3.05
C ASP A 30 10.79 -6.13 -4.25
N ASN A 31 10.15 -7.29 -4.01
CA ASN A 31 9.75 -8.20 -5.07
C ASN A 31 8.79 -7.55 -6.08
N TYR A 32 7.92 -6.62 -5.66
CA TYR A 32 7.06 -5.89 -6.60
C TYR A 32 7.87 -5.01 -7.56
N LEU A 33 8.92 -4.34 -7.06
CA LEU A 33 9.81 -3.52 -7.89
C LEU A 33 10.55 -4.38 -8.92
N LEU A 34 11.02 -5.56 -8.49
CA LEU A 34 11.65 -6.53 -9.38
C LEU A 34 10.66 -7.00 -10.46
N LEU A 35 9.46 -7.46 -10.09
CA LEU A 35 8.48 -7.98 -11.04
C LEU A 35 8.09 -6.93 -12.09
N ASP A 36 7.88 -5.68 -11.68
CA ASP A 36 7.55 -4.56 -12.58
C ASP A 36 8.69 -4.26 -13.56
N ARG A 37 9.94 -4.31 -13.07
CA ARG A 37 11.14 -4.22 -13.91
C ARG A 37 11.20 -5.37 -14.91
N LEU A 38 11.00 -6.61 -14.48
CA LEU A 38 11.09 -7.78 -15.35
C LEU A 38 10.02 -7.75 -16.44
N GLU A 39 8.78 -7.42 -16.09
CA GLU A 39 7.67 -7.28 -17.01
C GLU A 39 7.96 -6.21 -18.07
N THR A 40 8.41 -5.02 -17.65
CA THR A 40 8.77 -3.93 -18.56
C THR A 40 9.94 -4.31 -19.49
N ARG A 41 11.01 -4.89 -18.93
CA ARG A 41 12.20 -5.30 -19.69
C ARG A 41 11.91 -6.43 -20.69
N SER A 42 10.92 -7.28 -20.40
CA SER A 42 10.42 -8.28 -21.35
C SER A 42 9.70 -7.63 -22.55
N GLY A 43 9.19 -6.41 -22.37
CA GLY A 43 8.42 -5.67 -23.38
C GLY A 43 6.96 -6.10 -23.48
N ARG A 44 6.47 -6.89 -22.52
CA ARG A 44 5.12 -7.45 -22.54
C ARG A 44 4.60 -7.73 -21.14
N LEU A 45 3.33 -7.39 -20.94
CA LEU A 45 2.52 -7.71 -19.78
C LEU A 45 2.27 -9.21 -19.71
N CYS A 46 2.27 -9.76 -18.50
CA CYS A 46 2.05 -11.17 -18.25
C CYS A 46 0.59 -11.43 -17.85
N ASP A 47 -0.14 -12.28 -18.59
CA ASP A 47 -1.57 -12.54 -18.31
C ASP A 47 -1.81 -13.29 -16.98
N SER A 48 -0.78 -13.94 -16.41
CA SER A 48 -0.87 -14.59 -15.10
C SER A 48 -0.46 -13.69 -13.92
N LEU A 49 0.04 -12.48 -14.20
CA LEU A 49 0.51 -11.52 -13.22
C LEU A 49 -0.35 -10.25 -13.31
N ASN A 50 -0.83 -9.74 -12.19
CA ASN A 50 -1.39 -8.39 -12.15
C ASN A 50 -0.75 -7.64 -10.98
N LEU A 51 0.07 -6.65 -11.31
CA LEU A 51 0.79 -5.86 -10.31
C LEU A 51 0.00 -4.64 -9.85
N SER A 52 -1.11 -4.33 -10.52
CA SER A 52 -1.97 -3.20 -10.16
C SER A 52 -2.86 -3.51 -8.95
N ASP A 53 -3.24 -4.77 -8.70
CA ASP A 53 -3.97 -5.20 -7.50
C ASP A 53 -3.04 -5.96 -6.55
N LYS A 54 -2.25 -5.24 -5.74
CA LYS A 54 -1.26 -5.86 -4.82
C LYS A 54 -1.93 -6.94 -3.95
N LEU A 55 -1.07 -7.77 -3.33
CA LEU A 55 -1.34 -9.16 -2.95
C LEU A 55 -1.31 -10.07 -4.18
N GLU A 56 -0.22 -10.00 -4.94
CA GLU A 56 0.06 -10.93 -6.02
C GLU A 56 0.53 -12.28 -5.44
N SER A 57 0.15 -13.37 -6.10
CA SER A 57 0.48 -14.73 -5.72
C SER A 57 2.00 -14.97 -5.77
N ARG A 58 2.56 -15.55 -4.69
CA ARG A 58 3.94 -16.03 -4.69
C ARG A 58 4.17 -17.07 -5.79
N LYS A 59 3.21 -17.98 -6.01
CA LYS A 59 3.25 -18.95 -7.12
C LYS A 59 3.38 -18.27 -8.48
N ASN A 60 2.51 -17.31 -8.79
CA ASN A 60 2.55 -16.62 -10.07
C ASN A 60 3.85 -15.81 -10.25
N ALA A 61 4.33 -15.16 -9.19
CA ALA A 61 5.60 -14.44 -9.21
C ALA A 61 6.81 -15.36 -9.45
N VAL A 62 6.86 -16.53 -8.81
CA VAL A 62 7.93 -17.53 -9.02
C VAL A 62 7.88 -18.07 -10.44
N HIS A 63 6.72 -18.53 -10.91
CA HIS A 63 6.58 -19.04 -12.26
C HIS A 63 6.95 -17.98 -13.31
N PHE A 64 6.56 -16.73 -13.09
CA PHE A 64 6.96 -15.62 -13.96
C PHE A 64 8.48 -15.43 -13.95
N ALA A 65 9.11 -15.40 -12.77
CA ALA A 65 10.57 -15.28 -12.67
C ALA A 65 11.32 -16.44 -13.36
N GLU A 66 10.88 -17.69 -13.17
CA GLU A 66 11.45 -18.87 -13.85
C GLU A 66 11.28 -18.80 -15.37
N SER A 67 10.13 -18.30 -15.85
CA SER A 67 9.89 -18.09 -17.28
C SER A 67 10.85 -17.03 -17.86
N MET A 68 11.13 -15.96 -17.11
CA MET A 68 12.09 -14.93 -17.50
C MET A 68 13.53 -15.43 -17.47
N GLN A 69 13.89 -16.28 -16.50
CA GLN A 69 15.19 -16.96 -16.46
C GLN A 69 15.38 -17.89 -17.66
N SER A 70 14.35 -18.66 -18.00
CA SER A 70 14.37 -19.57 -19.15
C SER A 70 14.52 -18.79 -20.45
N TRP A 71 13.81 -17.66 -20.60
CA TRP A 71 14.04 -16.75 -21.74
C TRP A 71 15.48 -16.23 -21.74
N ALA A 72 16.00 -15.75 -20.61
CA ALA A 72 17.36 -15.23 -20.54
C ALA A 72 18.46 -16.25 -20.89
N ALA A 73 18.19 -17.55 -20.68
CA ALA A 73 19.10 -18.65 -20.98
C ALA A 73 19.02 -19.12 -22.45
N ASP A 74 17.95 -18.77 -23.18
CA ASP A 74 17.79 -19.09 -24.60
C ASP A 74 18.78 -18.29 -25.45
N THR A 75 19.82 -18.96 -25.93
CA THR A 75 20.91 -18.35 -26.73
C THR A 75 20.46 -17.88 -28.11
N THR A 76 19.26 -18.27 -28.57
CA THR A 76 18.70 -17.81 -29.85
C THR A 76 18.12 -16.40 -29.78
N ARG A 77 17.95 -15.85 -28.57
CA ARG A 77 17.32 -14.54 -28.33
C ARG A 77 18.28 -13.58 -27.63
N LYS A 78 18.09 -12.29 -27.88
CA LYS A 78 18.80 -11.24 -27.12
C LYS A 78 18.27 -11.21 -25.69
N ASN A 79 19.12 -11.55 -24.72
CA ASN A 79 18.82 -11.41 -23.30
C ASN A 79 18.67 -9.91 -22.93
N PRO A 80 17.49 -9.46 -22.46
CA PRO A 80 17.28 -8.06 -22.07
C PRO A 80 17.74 -7.74 -20.64
N PHE A 81 18.09 -8.76 -19.85
CA PHE A 81 18.31 -8.66 -18.40
C PHE A 81 19.79 -8.57 -18.03
N SER A 82 20.10 -7.83 -16.97
CA SER A 82 21.45 -7.73 -16.43
C SER A 82 21.84 -8.95 -15.57
N LYS A 83 23.12 -9.08 -15.21
CA LYS A 83 23.58 -10.10 -14.25
C LYS A 83 22.93 -9.93 -12.87
N ILE A 84 22.58 -8.70 -12.50
CA ILE A 84 21.92 -8.38 -11.24
C ILE A 84 20.44 -8.78 -11.32
N ASP A 85 19.78 -8.57 -12.47
CA ASP A 85 18.41 -9.02 -12.68
C ASP A 85 18.29 -10.54 -12.56
N LEU A 86 19.19 -11.30 -13.22
CA LEU A 86 19.22 -12.76 -13.12
C LEU A 86 19.47 -13.24 -11.68
N TYR A 87 20.33 -12.53 -10.95
CA TYR A 87 20.56 -12.79 -9.55
C TYR A 87 19.30 -12.54 -8.71
N ASN A 88 18.64 -11.40 -8.88
CA ASN A 88 17.43 -11.04 -8.16
C ASN A 88 16.29 -12.02 -8.47
N MET A 89 16.11 -12.44 -9.73
CA MET A 89 15.15 -13.50 -10.11
C MET A 89 15.42 -14.79 -9.34
N ARG A 90 16.68 -15.23 -9.30
CA ARG A 90 17.06 -16.45 -8.57
C ARG A 90 16.81 -16.30 -7.08
N MET A 91 16.97 -15.10 -6.54
CA MET A 91 16.70 -14.82 -5.14
C MET A 91 15.19 -14.80 -4.82
N LEU A 92 14.36 -14.29 -5.73
CA LEU A 92 12.90 -14.36 -5.59
C LEU A 92 12.42 -15.82 -5.61
N VAL A 93 12.91 -16.63 -6.56
CA VAL A 93 12.59 -18.07 -6.61
C VAL A 93 13.05 -18.78 -5.33
N ALA A 94 14.24 -18.46 -4.84
CA ALA A 94 14.77 -19.10 -3.63
C ALA A 94 14.04 -18.69 -2.34
N GLU A 95 13.51 -17.47 -2.26
CA GLU A 95 12.71 -16.98 -1.13
C GLU A 95 11.35 -17.69 -1.03
N HIS A 96 10.78 -18.04 -2.19
CA HIS A 96 9.47 -18.68 -2.35
C HIS A 96 9.60 -20.07 -2.97
N GLY A 97 10.68 -20.78 -2.62
CA GLY A 97 11.08 -22.04 -3.25
C GLY A 97 10.05 -23.18 -3.14
N GLU A 98 9.09 -23.05 -2.22
CA GLU A 98 7.93 -23.93 -2.13
C GLU A 98 7.04 -23.92 -3.39
N TRP A 99 7.13 -22.87 -4.21
CA TRP A 99 6.38 -22.67 -5.44
C TRP A 99 7.20 -22.86 -6.72
N ALA A 100 8.48 -23.21 -6.62
CA ALA A 100 9.30 -23.52 -7.78
C ALA A 100 8.75 -24.76 -8.52
N ALA A 101 9.08 -24.91 -9.81
CA ALA A 101 8.57 -26.02 -10.62
C ALA A 101 8.90 -27.41 -10.07
N ASP A 102 10.04 -27.56 -9.39
CA ASP A 102 10.48 -28.80 -8.70
C ASP A 102 10.04 -28.86 -7.22
N GLU A 103 9.32 -27.83 -6.76
CA GLU A 103 8.94 -27.57 -5.38
C GLU A 103 10.11 -27.61 -4.38
N ASN A 104 11.34 -27.40 -4.84
CA ASN A 104 12.56 -27.44 -4.04
C ASN A 104 13.53 -26.31 -4.43
N GLY A 105 12.98 -25.16 -4.80
CA GLY A 105 13.75 -23.99 -5.22
C GLY A 105 14.60 -23.33 -4.13
N PHE A 106 14.50 -23.81 -2.88
CA PHE A 106 15.26 -23.28 -1.75
C PHE A 106 16.78 -23.44 -1.94
N ILE A 107 17.51 -22.35 -1.71
CA ILE A 107 18.98 -22.41 -1.70
C ILE A 107 19.45 -22.87 -0.32
N LYS A 108 20.26 -23.94 -0.26
CA LYS A 108 20.85 -24.45 0.99
C LYS A 108 21.55 -23.35 1.80
N GLY A 109 21.29 -23.35 3.10
CA GLY A 109 21.91 -22.47 4.09
C GLY A 109 23.42 -22.66 4.13
N LYS A 110 24.16 -21.57 4.39
CA LYS A 110 25.62 -21.65 4.57
C LYS A 110 25.99 -22.12 5.99
N HIS A 111 25.19 -21.74 6.97
CA HIS A 111 25.37 -22.06 8.38
C HIS A 111 24.02 -22.49 8.93
N THR A 112 23.95 -23.70 9.50
CA THR A 112 22.76 -24.22 10.16
C THR A 112 22.99 -24.20 11.67
N LEU A 113 22.07 -23.59 12.43
CA LEU A 113 22.14 -23.62 13.89
C LEU A 113 21.52 -24.94 14.36
N TRP A 114 22.32 -25.72 15.10
CA TRP A 114 21.95 -27.06 15.61
C TRP A 114 21.42 -28.03 14.54
N GLY A 115 21.82 -27.84 13.27
CA GLY A 115 21.35 -28.64 12.13
C GLY A 115 19.85 -28.52 11.81
N LYS A 116 19.11 -27.63 12.49
CA LYS A 116 17.64 -27.54 12.39
C LYS A 116 17.14 -26.17 11.95
N ILE A 117 17.83 -25.10 12.33
CA ILE A 117 17.46 -23.72 12.04
C ILE A 117 18.29 -23.19 10.87
N TYR A 118 17.66 -22.47 9.94
CA TYR A 118 18.24 -21.97 8.68
C TYR A 118 18.82 -23.06 7.77
N LYS A 119 18.06 -24.16 7.57
CA LYS A 119 18.41 -25.22 6.60
C LYS A 119 18.52 -24.68 5.17
N ASP A 120 17.71 -23.69 4.84
CA ASP A 120 17.85 -22.86 3.65
C ASP A 120 18.24 -21.42 4.04
N ARG A 121 18.56 -20.60 3.04
CA ARG A 121 19.07 -19.24 3.27
C ARG A 121 18.03 -18.22 3.72
N TYR A 122 16.74 -18.48 3.59
CA TYR A 122 15.67 -17.52 3.83
C TYR A 122 14.87 -17.86 5.08
N ASN A 123 14.55 -19.14 5.25
CA ASN A 123 13.61 -19.55 6.27
C ASN A 123 14.32 -19.94 7.58
N MET A 124 13.89 -19.35 8.69
CA MET A 124 14.39 -19.76 10.02
C MET A 124 14.06 -21.23 10.27
N GLY A 125 12.85 -21.65 9.94
CA GLY A 125 12.47 -23.06 9.95
C GLY A 125 11.29 -23.33 9.05
N TYR A 126 11.22 -24.54 8.50
CA TYR A 126 10.05 -25.02 7.80
C TYR A 126 9.84 -26.51 8.02
N VAL A 127 8.58 -26.92 7.98
CA VAL A 127 8.14 -28.31 7.90
C VAL A 127 7.40 -28.47 6.60
N LYS A 128 7.88 -29.40 5.75
CA LYS A 128 7.25 -29.72 4.47
C LYS A 128 7.02 -31.22 4.38
N THR A 129 5.76 -31.61 4.22
CA THR A 129 5.32 -32.97 3.88
C THR A 129 4.55 -32.91 2.56
N LYS A 130 4.00 -34.05 2.12
CA LYS A 130 3.15 -34.10 0.92
C LYS A 130 1.90 -33.22 1.05
N ASP A 131 1.32 -33.19 2.25
CA ASP A 131 0.01 -32.59 2.51
C ASP A 131 0.07 -31.38 3.46
N PHE A 132 1.26 -30.95 3.86
CA PHE A 132 1.41 -29.81 4.77
C PHE A 132 2.71 -29.05 4.51
N LEU A 133 2.61 -27.73 4.49
CA LEU A 133 3.75 -26.82 4.58
C LEU A 133 3.50 -25.82 5.68
N LEU A 134 4.51 -25.59 6.52
CA LEU A 134 4.61 -24.47 7.43
C LEU A 134 6.02 -23.90 7.35
N ILE A 135 6.12 -22.60 7.15
CA ILE A 135 7.33 -21.79 7.16
C ILE A 135 7.18 -20.77 8.28
N ILE A 136 8.24 -20.57 9.06
CA ILE A 136 8.29 -19.62 10.17
C ILE A 136 9.53 -18.75 10.00
N ASN A 137 9.34 -17.43 10.11
CA ASN A 137 10.39 -16.43 9.99
C ASN A 137 10.29 -15.36 11.07
N PRO A 138 11.40 -14.92 11.68
CA PRO A 138 11.39 -13.75 12.54
C PRO A 138 11.23 -12.49 11.69
N VAL A 139 10.43 -11.54 12.18
CA VAL A 139 10.26 -10.21 11.61
C VAL A 139 10.84 -9.23 12.63
N GLN A 140 11.86 -8.48 12.22
CA GLN A 140 12.49 -7.48 13.06
C GLN A 140 12.76 -6.21 12.27
N ASN A 141 12.55 -5.05 12.89
CA ASN A 141 12.89 -3.78 12.31
C ASN A 141 13.21 -2.77 13.41
N TYR A 142 14.45 -2.30 13.43
CA TYR A 142 14.92 -1.30 14.40
C TYR A 142 15.49 -0.13 13.63
N VAL A 143 15.01 1.08 13.92
CA VAL A 143 15.51 2.32 13.33
C VAL A 143 15.80 3.32 14.43
N SER A 144 17.02 3.86 14.42
CA SER A 144 17.42 4.99 15.24
C SER A 144 17.57 6.21 14.35
N THR A 145 16.93 7.31 14.72
CA THR A 145 16.92 8.57 13.98
C THR A 145 17.42 9.70 14.86
N GLN A 146 18.24 10.59 14.31
CA GLN A 146 18.70 11.81 14.96
C GLN A 146 18.24 13.02 14.14
N GLU A 147 17.35 13.83 14.70
CA GLU A 147 16.81 15.05 14.12
C GLU A 147 17.63 16.28 14.56
N ALA A 148 18.08 17.07 13.60
CA ALA A 148 18.94 18.24 13.83
C ALA A 148 18.22 19.38 14.55
N ASN A 149 16.93 19.57 14.27
CA ASN A 149 16.07 20.57 14.91
C ASN A 149 14.98 19.83 15.68
N SER A 150 15.19 19.61 16.98
CA SER A 150 14.26 18.82 17.81
C SER A 150 12.87 19.49 17.85
N GLY A 151 11.91 18.96 17.08
CA GLY A 151 10.48 19.23 17.23
C GLY A 151 9.83 18.23 18.20
N GLY A 152 8.57 18.48 18.58
CA GLY A 152 7.81 17.63 19.51
C GLY A 152 7.86 16.13 19.17
N GLY A 153 7.89 15.27 20.20
CA GLY A 153 8.01 13.81 20.04
C GLY A 153 9.43 13.23 20.20
N SER A 154 10.43 14.07 20.48
CA SER A 154 11.81 13.62 20.75
C SER A 154 11.93 12.83 22.07
N VAL A 155 12.72 11.74 22.08
CA VAL A 155 13.12 11.05 23.32
C VAL A 155 14.26 11.84 23.96
N SER A 156 14.08 12.33 25.19
CA SER A 156 15.20 12.85 25.98
C SER A 156 15.90 11.68 26.68
N VAL A 157 16.95 11.15 26.06
CA VAL A 157 17.91 10.26 26.75
C VAL A 157 18.89 11.16 27.49
N LYS A 158 19.28 10.84 28.74
CA LYS A 158 20.18 11.67 29.58
C LYS A 158 21.34 12.27 28.75
N GLY A 159 21.23 13.56 28.39
CA GLY A 159 22.25 14.33 27.65
C GLY A 159 22.12 14.37 26.11
N LEU A 160 21.13 13.71 25.50
CA LEU A 160 20.94 13.60 24.05
C LEU A 160 19.48 13.93 23.67
N SER A 161 19.25 15.09 23.04
CA SER A 161 17.95 15.51 22.47
C SER A 161 17.87 15.18 20.96
N GLY A 162 16.65 15.08 20.42
CA GLY A 162 16.42 14.87 18.99
C GLY A 162 16.51 13.41 18.51
N TYR A 163 16.55 12.43 19.40
CA TYR A 163 16.55 11.02 19.02
C TYR A 163 15.14 10.44 18.95
N HIS A 164 14.89 9.64 17.92
CA HIS A 164 13.65 8.88 17.71
C HIS A 164 13.99 7.41 17.45
N LEU A 165 13.20 6.52 18.04
CA LEU A 165 13.40 5.07 17.96
C LEU A 165 12.14 4.41 17.42
N TYR A 166 12.30 3.55 16.43
CA TYR A 166 11.29 2.61 15.99
C TYR A 166 11.80 1.19 16.23
N GLY A 167 10.99 0.36 16.87
CA GLY A 167 11.25 -1.05 17.07
C GLY A 167 10.00 -1.86 16.72
N SER A 168 10.19 -2.92 15.95
CA SER A 168 9.16 -3.89 15.57
C SER A 168 9.76 -5.29 15.70
N TYR A 169 9.09 -6.17 16.43
CA TYR A 169 9.58 -7.53 16.69
C TYR A 169 8.43 -8.52 16.76
N ASP A 170 8.49 -9.60 15.96
CA ASP A 170 7.62 -10.79 16.10
C ASP A 170 7.96 -11.89 15.04
N LEU A 171 6.94 -12.64 14.56
CA LEU A 171 7.00 -13.76 13.63
C LEU A 171 6.06 -13.62 12.42
N GLU A 172 6.53 -14.10 11.28
CA GLU A 172 5.74 -14.47 10.09
C GLU A 172 5.56 -15.99 10.06
N PHE A 173 4.33 -16.44 9.85
CA PHE A 173 3.95 -17.82 9.57
C PHE A 173 3.28 -17.86 8.21
N ARG A 174 3.67 -18.82 7.37
CA ARG A 174 2.97 -19.06 6.12
C ARG A 174 3.03 -20.52 5.72
N GLY A 175 2.05 -20.95 4.93
CA GLY A 175 2.01 -22.34 4.54
C GLY A 175 0.76 -22.73 3.79
N TRP A 176 0.56 -24.03 3.68
CA TRP A 176 -0.65 -24.59 3.09
C TRP A 176 -0.98 -25.97 3.66
N PHE A 177 -2.27 -26.32 3.59
CA PHE A 177 -2.79 -27.66 3.89
C PHE A 177 -3.32 -28.31 2.62
N GLY A 178 -2.87 -29.52 2.32
CA GLY A 178 -3.27 -30.32 1.15
C GLY A 178 -3.08 -29.61 -0.20
N LYS A 179 -2.22 -28.57 -0.25
CA LYS A 179 -2.11 -27.60 -1.36
C LYS A 179 -3.47 -26.95 -1.73
N ARG A 180 -4.46 -26.99 -0.82
CA ARG A 180 -5.86 -26.59 -1.03
C ARG A 180 -6.37 -25.56 -0.03
N ILE A 181 -5.55 -25.17 0.94
CA ILE A 181 -5.85 -24.04 1.81
C ILE A 181 -4.51 -23.36 2.06
N GLY A 182 -4.32 -22.17 1.51
CA GLY A 182 -3.17 -21.32 1.82
C GLY A 182 -3.44 -20.54 3.11
N PHE A 183 -2.43 -20.37 3.96
CA PHE A 183 -2.55 -19.51 5.14
C PHE A 183 -1.33 -18.63 5.31
N TYR A 184 -1.55 -17.46 5.88
CA TYR A 184 -0.53 -16.48 6.21
C TYR A 184 -0.91 -15.77 7.50
N THR A 185 0.08 -15.52 8.35
CA THR A 185 -0.05 -14.68 9.53
C THR A 185 1.26 -13.93 9.74
N MET A 186 1.18 -12.63 9.96
CA MET A 186 2.27 -11.79 10.43
C MET A 186 1.76 -10.97 11.60
N LEU A 187 2.42 -11.16 12.73
CA LEU A 187 2.19 -10.38 13.95
C LEU A 187 3.35 -9.39 14.06
N THR A 188 3.13 -8.24 14.70
CA THR A 188 4.20 -7.29 15.04
C THR A 188 3.79 -6.51 16.27
N ASP A 189 4.60 -6.57 17.33
CA ASP A 189 4.55 -5.59 18.41
C ASP A 189 5.50 -4.43 18.06
N ASN A 190 4.98 -3.21 18.11
CA ASN A 190 5.66 -2.02 17.63
C ASN A 190 5.73 -0.97 18.73
N ILE A 191 6.90 -0.35 18.85
CA ILE A 191 7.14 0.81 19.71
C ILE A 191 7.80 1.89 18.86
N GLU A 192 7.23 3.10 18.88
CA GLU A 192 7.62 4.17 17.98
C GLU A 192 7.68 5.53 18.69
N SER A 193 8.83 6.19 18.55
CA SER A 193 8.98 7.64 18.63
C SER A 193 9.24 8.12 17.20
N MET A 194 8.54 9.16 16.77
CA MET A 194 8.52 9.61 15.38
C MET A 194 9.13 11.01 15.25
N PRO A 195 9.71 11.34 14.08
CA PRO A 195 10.12 12.71 13.76
C PRO A 195 8.97 13.71 13.94
N GLY A 196 9.29 14.96 14.27
CA GLY A 196 8.28 15.92 14.75
C GLY A 196 7.09 16.15 13.80
N TYR A 197 7.32 16.21 12.50
CA TYR A 197 6.24 16.40 11.52
C TYR A 197 5.26 15.21 11.45
N VAL A 198 5.76 13.99 11.67
CA VAL A 198 4.94 12.76 11.69
C VAL A 198 4.16 12.68 12.99
N TYR A 199 4.82 13.01 14.11
CA TYR A 199 4.15 13.13 15.41
C TYR A 199 3.00 14.13 15.33
N ASN A 200 3.23 15.29 14.70
CA ASN A 200 2.19 16.30 14.49
C ASN A 200 1.08 15.85 13.55
N TYR A 201 1.37 15.03 12.54
CA TYR A 201 0.31 14.40 11.74
C TYR A 201 -0.54 13.47 12.60
N ALA A 202 0.11 12.58 13.36
CA ALA A 202 -0.57 11.59 14.21
C ALA A 202 -1.41 12.26 15.31
N MET A 203 -0.94 13.40 15.83
CA MET A 203 -1.52 14.16 16.94
C MET A 203 -2.33 15.39 16.52
N LYS A 204 -2.38 15.73 15.23
CA LYS A 204 -2.90 17.00 14.67
C LYS A 204 -4.15 17.51 15.38
N ASP A 205 -4.01 18.47 16.30
CA ASP A 205 -5.08 19.04 17.15
C ASP A 205 -6.03 18.01 17.82
N GLY A 206 -5.60 16.76 18.00
CA GLY A 206 -6.48 15.66 18.41
C GLY A 206 -7.51 15.20 17.36
N LYS A 207 -7.39 15.60 16.09
CA LYS A 207 -8.36 15.29 15.01
C LYS A 207 -8.18 13.90 14.41
N TYR A 208 -6.95 13.50 14.07
CA TYR A 208 -6.71 12.16 13.51
C TYR A 208 -6.50 11.14 14.63
N MET A 209 -5.66 11.45 15.63
CA MET A 209 -5.33 10.50 16.70
C MET A 209 -5.14 9.09 16.15
N ALA A 210 -4.24 8.99 15.16
CA ALA A 210 -3.99 7.80 14.38
C ALA A 210 -2.51 7.68 14.06
N VAL A 211 -1.95 6.49 14.31
CA VAL A 211 -0.56 6.19 13.93
C VAL A 211 -0.56 5.63 12.50
N PRO A 212 0.22 6.19 11.57
CA PRO A 212 0.21 5.78 10.17
C PRO A 212 0.48 4.28 9.97
N GLY A 213 -0.50 3.59 9.40
CA GLY A 213 -0.48 2.15 9.15
C GLY A 213 -0.68 1.27 10.38
N ALA A 214 -1.04 1.85 11.53
CA ALA A 214 -1.38 1.12 12.73
C ALA A 214 -2.88 1.19 13.03
N ASP A 215 -3.40 0.13 13.64
CA ASP A 215 -4.77 0.05 14.14
C ASP A 215 -4.86 0.82 15.48
N TYR A 216 -5.28 0.15 16.55
CA TYR A 216 -5.29 0.70 17.89
C TYR A 216 -3.86 0.88 18.43
N PHE A 217 -3.57 2.05 19.00
CA PHE A 217 -2.29 2.35 19.68
C PHE A 217 -2.49 2.84 21.12
N PHE A 218 -1.47 2.73 21.94
CA PHE A 218 -1.39 3.28 23.28
C PHE A 218 -0.27 4.32 23.37
N VAL A 219 -0.40 5.29 24.26
CA VAL A 219 0.67 6.22 24.63
C VAL A 219 1.26 5.72 25.96
N PRO A 220 2.50 5.19 25.98
CA PRO A 220 3.11 4.66 27.20
C PRO A 220 3.25 5.73 28.29
N LYS A 221 2.94 5.39 29.55
CA LYS A 221 3.07 6.32 30.70
C LYS A 221 4.51 6.58 31.14
N SER A 222 5.45 5.73 30.74
CA SER A 222 6.87 5.85 31.08
C SER A 222 7.71 5.17 29.98
N ARG A 223 8.93 5.72 29.75
CA ARG A 223 9.83 5.48 28.61
C ARG A 223 9.48 6.40 27.46
N GLY A 224 10.42 7.21 26.98
CA GLY A 224 10.19 8.19 25.92
C GLY A 224 9.87 7.62 24.54
N ALA A 225 9.13 6.52 24.43
CA ALA A 225 8.38 6.17 23.24
C ALA A 225 7.02 6.88 23.27
N ASN A 226 6.58 7.42 22.12
CA ASN A 226 5.31 8.15 22.05
C ASN A 226 4.13 7.22 21.75
N PHE A 227 4.41 6.06 21.15
CA PHE A 227 3.39 5.14 20.66
C PHE A 227 3.82 3.68 20.85
N SER A 228 2.86 2.84 21.24
CA SER A 228 2.97 1.38 21.16
C SER A 228 1.71 0.81 20.52
N TYR A 229 1.86 -0.14 19.59
CA TYR A 229 0.73 -0.73 18.89
C TYR A 229 1.06 -2.14 18.39
N PHE A 230 0.06 -3.00 18.44
CA PHE A 230 0.12 -4.35 17.92
C PHE A 230 -0.58 -4.42 16.58
N ASN A 231 0.13 -4.87 15.55
CA ASN A 231 -0.45 -5.08 14.22
C ASN A 231 -0.47 -6.57 13.91
N ALA A 232 -1.65 -7.11 13.68
CA ALA A 232 -1.86 -8.47 13.22
C ALA A 232 -2.45 -8.46 11.81
N SER A 233 -1.77 -9.10 10.86
CA SER A 233 -2.30 -9.39 9.54
C SER A 233 -2.29 -10.89 9.33
N GLY A 234 -3.33 -11.43 8.71
CA GLY A 234 -3.41 -12.84 8.43
C GLY A 234 -4.62 -13.18 7.61
N TYR A 235 -4.52 -14.23 6.80
CA TYR A 235 -5.59 -14.63 5.91
C TYR A 235 -5.50 -16.12 5.60
N VAL A 236 -6.65 -16.63 5.17
CA VAL A 236 -6.79 -17.93 4.54
C VAL A 236 -7.20 -17.70 3.09
N ASP A 237 -6.52 -18.37 2.16
CA ASP A 237 -6.84 -18.39 0.74
C ASP A 237 -7.38 -19.76 0.35
N PHE A 238 -8.42 -19.76 -0.48
CA PHE A 238 -9.06 -20.93 -1.07
C PHE A 238 -9.34 -20.69 -2.55
N ALA A 239 -8.79 -21.51 -3.44
CA ALA A 239 -9.12 -21.57 -4.86
C ALA A 239 -10.45 -22.32 -5.07
N ALA A 240 -11.52 -21.55 -5.29
CA ALA A 240 -12.83 -22.07 -5.69
C ALA A 240 -12.79 -22.74 -7.07
N VAL A 241 -11.98 -22.22 -7.99
CA VAL A 241 -11.69 -22.84 -9.29
C VAL A 241 -10.18 -22.80 -9.50
N LYS A 242 -9.59 -23.98 -9.75
CA LYS A 242 -8.14 -24.14 -9.90
C LYS A 242 -7.54 -23.10 -10.85
N ASP A 243 -6.55 -22.36 -10.36
CA ASP A 243 -5.79 -21.34 -11.10
C ASP A 243 -6.64 -20.26 -11.80
N LYS A 244 -7.94 -20.15 -11.45
CA LYS A 244 -8.90 -19.25 -12.11
C LYS A 244 -9.68 -18.40 -11.12
N VAL A 245 -10.16 -18.97 -10.02
CA VAL A 245 -10.97 -18.24 -9.03
C VAL A 245 -10.46 -18.56 -7.63
N SER A 246 -10.13 -17.51 -6.87
CA SER A 246 -9.77 -17.61 -5.46
C SER A 246 -10.65 -16.76 -4.58
N VAL A 247 -10.77 -17.19 -3.33
CA VAL A 247 -11.47 -16.53 -2.25
C VAL A 247 -10.46 -16.41 -1.11
N THR A 248 -10.18 -15.19 -0.70
CA THR A 248 -9.32 -14.91 0.45
C THR A 248 -10.13 -14.22 1.52
N PHE A 249 -10.04 -14.71 2.75
CA PHE A 249 -10.65 -14.06 3.92
C PHE A 249 -9.60 -13.83 4.99
N GLY A 250 -9.57 -12.63 5.57
CA GLY A 250 -8.60 -12.30 6.60
C GLY A 250 -8.58 -10.83 6.98
N SER A 251 -7.47 -10.40 7.58
CA SER A 251 -7.18 -9.02 7.90
C SER A 251 -5.80 -8.62 7.35
N GLY A 252 -5.71 -7.46 6.73
CA GLY A 252 -4.46 -6.96 6.18
C GLY A 252 -4.62 -5.74 5.28
N LYS A 253 -3.52 -5.32 4.66
CA LYS A 253 -3.51 -4.19 3.73
C LYS A 253 -3.83 -4.62 2.31
N ASN A 254 -4.56 -3.76 1.60
CA ASN A 254 -4.87 -3.89 0.18
C ASN A 254 -4.39 -2.64 -0.57
N PHE A 255 -4.12 -2.76 -1.86
CA PHE A 255 -3.69 -1.64 -2.70
C PHE A 255 -4.11 -1.88 -4.14
N ILE A 256 -4.63 -0.85 -4.80
CA ILE A 256 -5.07 -0.89 -6.19
C ILE A 256 -4.45 0.29 -6.96
N GLY A 257 -3.40 0.05 -7.72
CA GLY A 257 -2.73 1.01 -8.59
C GLY A 257 -1.32 0.57 -8.99
N ASP A 258 -0.66 1.39 -9.80
CA ASP A 258 0.73 1.18 -10.24
C ASP A 258 1.72 2.21 -9.67
N GLY A 259 1.19 3.21 -8.96
CA GLY A 259 1.91 4.35 -8.40
C GLY A 259 2.53 4.10 -7.02
N VAL A 260 3.12 5.17 -6.46
CA VAL A 260 3.66 5.17 -5.09
C VAL A 260 2.52 5.16 -4.07
N THR A 261 1.51 5.99 -4.31
CA THR A 261 0.20 5.94 -3.66
C THR A 261 -0.87 5.68 -4.72
N SER A 262 -2.12 5.53 -4.30
CA SER A 262 -3.25 5.28 -5.18
C SER A 262 -4.39 6.26 -4.90
N LEU A 263 -5.09 6.67 -5.96
CA LEU A 263 -6.35 7.43 -5.86
C LEU A 263 -7.56 6.52 -5.61
N PHE A 264 -7.41 5.21 -5.82
CA PHE A 264 -8.45 4.22 -5.55
C PHE A 264 -8.30 3.68 -4.13
N LEU A 265 -7.28 2.86 -3.86
CA LEU A 265 -7.03 2.26 -2.55
C LEU A 265 -5.51 2.14 -2.34
N SER A 266 -4.99 2.77 -1.29
CA SER A 266 -3.59 2.76 -0.90
C SER A 266 -3.36 1.91 0.35
N ASP A 267 -2.12 1.47 0.57
CA ASP A 267 -1.66 0.70 1.72
C ASP A 267 -1.23 1.61 2.90
N PHE A 268 -1.72 2.85 2.90
CA PHE A 268 -1.40 3.86 3.90
C PHE A 268 -2.13 3.61 5.23
N SER A 269 -3.44 3.36 5.16
CA SER A 269 -4.27 3.05 6.34
C SER A 269 -3.83 1.74 7.01
N SER A 270 -4.44 1.50 8.16
CA SER A 270 -4.24 0.33 8.99
C SER A 270 -4.83 -0.95 8.35
N ASN A 271 -4.72 -2.09 9.05
CA ASN A 271 -5.24 -3.35 8.52
C ASN A 271 -6.76 -3.31 8.43
N MET A 272 -7.30 -3.99 7.41
CA MET A 272 -8.73 -4.09 7.16
C MET A 272 -9.13 -5.55 7.19
N THR A 273 -10.25 -5.86 7.83
CA THR A 273 -10.88 -7.17 7.64
C THR A 273 -11.51 -7.21 6.26
N PHE A 274 -11.18 -8.24 5.48
CA PHE A 274 -11.61 -8.34 4.10
C PHE A 274 -12.05 -9.76 3.71
N LEU A 275 -13.04 -9.80 2.82
CA LEU A 275 -13.31 -10.94 1.95
C LEU A 275 -12.98 -10.50 0.52
N LYS A 276 -12.14 -11.27 -0.17
CA LYS A 276 -11.68 -10.99 -1.52
C LYS A 276 -12.04 -12.15 -2.44
N LEU A 277 -12.76 -11.87 -3.51
CA LEU A 277 -12.99 -12.79 -4.62
C LEU A 277 -12.13 -12.33 -5.79
N ARG A 278 -11.32 -13.21 -6.33
CA ARG A 278 -10.48 -12.91 -7.49
C ARG A 278 -10.72 -13.92 -8.59
N ALA A 279 -10.97 -13.45 -9.81
CA ALA A 279 -11.11 -14.27 -11.01
C ALA A 279 -10.08 -13.85 -12.07
N ARG A 280 -9.23 -14.79 -12.50
CA ARG A 280 -8.25 -14.63 -13.58
C ARG A 280 -8.59 -15.54 -14.74
N ILE A 281 -9.14 -14.97 -15.80
CA ILE A 281 -9.62 -15.72 -16.96
C ILE A 281 -9.08 -15.04 -18.21
N TRP A 282 -8.30 -15.78 -19.00
CA TRP A 282 -7.66 -15.25 -20.20
C TRP A 282 -6.80 -14.01 -19.88
N LYS A 283 -7.15 -12.84 -20.42
CA LYS A 283 -6.47 -11.55 -20.22
C LYS A 283 -7.16 -10.65 -19.19
N LEU A 284 -8.19 -11.17 -18.55
CA LEU A 284 -9.04 -10.47 -17.60
C LEU A 284 -8.67 -10.88 -16.17
N ASN A 285 -8.40 -9.90 -15.33
CA ASN A 285 -8.32 -10.06 -13.87
C ASN A 285 -9.45 -9.24 -13.24
N TYR A 286 -10.29 -9.92 -12.47
CA TYR A 286 -11.39 -9.29 -11.75
C TYR A 286 -11.24 -9.52 -10.26
N GLU A 287 -11.32 -8.46 -9.47
CA GLU A 287 -11.29 -8.50 -8.01
C GLU A 287 -12.57 -7.85 -7.44
N SER A 288 -13.29 -8.58 -6.60
CA SER A 288 -14.34 -8.06 -5.73
C SER A 288 -13.84 -8.09 -4.29
N LEU A 289 -13.80 -6.94 -3.65
CA LEU A 289 -13.25 -6.74 -2.32
C LEU A 289 -14.34 -6.18 -1.39
N TYR A 290 -14.71 -6.97 -0.39
CA TYR A 290 -15.65 -6.60 0.65
C TYR A 290 -14.89 -6.32 1.93
N LEU A 291 -15.04 -5.13 2.49
CA LEU A 291 -14.26 -4.65 3.63
C LEU A 291 -15.17 -4.33 4.80
N GLN A 292 -14.73 -4.70 6.00
CA GLN A 292 -15.16 -4.08 7.24
C GLN A 292 -14.06 -3.11 7.68
N LEU A 293 -14.46 -1.86 7.88
CA LEU A 293 -13.61 -0.72 8.23
C LEU A 293 -14.03 -0.16 9.58
N THR A 294 -13.14 0.60 10.20
CA THR A 294 -13.43 1.36 11.40
C THR A 294 -13.72 2.81 11.02
N GLY A 295 -14.88 3.31 11.47
CA GLY A 295 -15.31 4.69 11.28
C GLY A 295 -14.43 5.71 12.03
N GLN A 296 -14.83 6.98 11.95
CA GLN A 296 -14.14 8.01 12.72
C GLN A 296 -14.40 7.83 14.22
N TYR A 297 -13.37 7.99 15.05
CA TYR A 297 -13.52 7.87 16.51
C TYR A 297 -12.77 8.98 17.26
N ASN A 298 -13.28 9.34 18.43
CA ASN A 298 -12.61 10.21 19.38
C ASN A 298 -11.91 9.36 20.45
N LYS A 299 -10.58 9.23 20.37
CA LYS A 299 -9.77 8.50 21.37
C LYS A 299 -9.86 9.09 22.79
N GLN A 300 -10.18 10.38 22.93
CA GLN A 300 -10.31 11.04 24.24
C GLN A 300 -11.60 10.66 24.96
N ALA A 301 -12.56 10.04 24.28
CA ALA A 301 -13.82 9.60 24.88
C ALA A 301 -13.69 8.33 25.75
N GLY A 302 -12.47 7.80 25.93
CA GLY A 302 -12.19 6.61 26.75
C GLY A 302 -12.37 5.29 25.99
N ASP A 303 -12.51 4.20 26.74
CA ASP A 303 -12.72 2.87 26.20
C ASP A 303 -14.14 2.75 25.62
N GLN A 304 -14.22 2.70 24.29
CA GLN A 304 -15.47 2.57 23.56
C GLN A 304 -15.30 1.58 22.41
N LEU A 305 -16.39 0.87 22.08
CA LEU A 305 -16.45 0.09 20.86
C LEU A 305 -16.49 1.03 19.66
N TYR A 306 -15.51 0.94 18.77
CA TYR A 306 -15.50 1.77 17.57
C TYR A 306 -16.55 1.29 16.57
N ALA A 307 -17.32 2.24 16.04
CA ALA A 307 -18.33 1.96 15.04
C ALA A 307 -17.68 1.40 13.76
N HIS A 308 -18.27 0.34 13.23
CA HIS A 308 -17.87 -0.22 11.94
C HIS A 308 -18.60 0.48 10.81
N LYS A 309 -17.92 0.55 9.67
CA LYS A 309 -18.51 0.86 8.38
C LYS A 309 -17.99 -0.15 7.37
N TYR A 310 -18.55 -0.14 6.18
CA TYR A 310 -18.29 -1.19 5.21
C TYR A 310 -17.96 -0.60 3.86
N ALA A 311 -17.22 -1.37 3.06
CA ALA A 311 -16.98 -1.04 1.67
C ALA A 311 -17.18 -2.25 0.76
N THR A 312 -17.68 -1.99 -0.44
CA THR A 312 -17.58 -2.90 -1.59
C THR A 312 -16.72 -2.21 -2.63
N MET A 313 -15.72 -2.90 -3.15
CA MET A 313 -14.88 -2.41 -4.23
C MET A 313 -14.78 -3.45 -5.33
N HIS A 314 -14.88 -3.01 -6.57
CA HIS A 314 -14.69 -3.84 -7.76
C HIS A 314 -13.56 -3.27 -8.60
N PHE A 315 -12.64 -4.14 -9.03
CA PHE A 315 -11.53 -3.77 -9.89
C PHE A 315 -11.42 -4.77 -11.04
N ILE A 316 -11.61 -4.28 -12.27
CA ILE A 316 -11.50 -5.05 -13.50
C ILE A 316 -10.25 -4.56 -14.23
N SER A 317 -9.34 -5.48 -14.55
CA SER A 317 -8.11 -5.22 -15.28
C SER A 317 -8.05 -6.11 -16.52
N PHE A 318 -7.71 -5.52 -17.67
CA PHE A 318 -7.71 -6.18 -18.96
C PHE A 318 -6.45 -5.85 -19.77
N ASN A 319 -5.67 -6.87 -20.10
CA ASN A 319 -4.51 -6.75 -20.99
C ASN A 319 -4.98 -6.61 -22.46
N ALA A 320 -5.47 -5.42 -22.83
CA ALA A 320 -5.99 -5.12 -24.16
C ALA A 320 -4.98 -5.41 -25.29
N ARG A 321 -3.68 -5.15 -25.03
CA ARG A 321 -2.56 -5.52 -25.90
C ARG A 321 -1.43 -6.10 -25.04
N PRO A 322 -0.44 -6.81 -25.63
CA PRO A 322 0.72 -7.29 -24.88
C PRO A 322 1.48 -6.17 -24.15
N TRP A 323 1.31 -4.91 -24.52
CA TRP A 323 1.98 -3.77 -23.91
C TRP A 323 1.02 -2.80 -23.22
N LEU A 324 -0.30 -3.03 -23.28
CA LEU A 324 -1.33 -2.11 -22.73
C LEU A 324 -2.33 -2.87 -21.87
N ASN A 325 -2.42 -2.47 -20.60
CA ASN A 325 -3.47 -2.82 -19.68
C ASN A 325 -4.42 -1.62 -19.50
N LEU A 326 -5.71 -1.89 -19.51
CA LEU A 326 -6.77 -0.95 -19.16
C LEU A 326 -7.57 -1.52 -18.01
N SER A 327 -7.97 -0.66 -17.08
CA SER A 327 -8.70 -1.09 -15.88
C SER A 327 -9.84 -0.13 -15.54
N TYR A 328 -10.86 -0.68 -14.89
CA TYR A 328 -12.00 0.02 -14.31
C TYR A 328 -12.08 -0.27 -12.81
N PHE A 329 -12.42 0.76 -12.04
CA PHE A 329 -12.59 0.68 -10.60
C PHE A 329 -13.93 1.28 -10.20
N GLU A 330 -14.58 0.67 -9.23
CA GLU A 330 -15.67 1.30 -8.49
C GLU A 330 -15.61 0.92 -7.01
N SER A 331 -16.14 1.81 -6.17
CA SER A 331 -16.36 1.51 -4.76
C SER A 331 -17.59 2.21 -4.20
N ILE A 332 -18.18 1.58 -3.20
CA ILE A 332 -19.18 2.18 -2.32
C ILE A 332 -18.71 1.99 -0.88
N ILE A 333 -18.74 3.06 -0.10
CA ILE A 333 -18.57 3.03 1.35
C ILE A 333 -19.87 3.45 2.00
N PHE A 334 -20.28 2.69 3.00
CA PHE A 334 -21.59 2.83 3.61
C PHE A 334 -21.55 2.47 5.09
N ASP A 335 -22.49 3.04 5.84
CA ASP A 335 -22.72 2.73 7.25
C ASP A 335 -24.11 2.09 7.41
N ARG A 336 -24.20 1.08 8.27
CA ARG A 336 -25.44 0.35 8.60
C ARG A 336 -25.33 -0.15 10.03
N ALA A 337 -26.33 0.17 10.85
CA ALA A 337 -26.40 -0.29 12.24
C ALA A 337 -26.43 -1.83 12.38
N ASN A 338 -26.99 -2.53 11.38
CA ASN A 338 -27.20 -3.99 11.41
C ASN A 338 -26.10 -4.78 10.67
N GLY A 339 -24.96 -4.16 10.36
CA GLY A 339 -23.85 -4.81 9.67
C GLY A 339 -23.89 -4.68 8.15
N TYR A 340 -23.22 -5.59 7.44
CA TYR A 340 -23.04 -5.50 5.98
C TYR A 340 -24.37 -5.56 5.21
N GLU A 341 -24.56 -4.64 4.26
CA GLU A 341 -25.73 -4.63 3.37
C GLU A 341 -25.60 -5.74 2.33
N LEU A 342 -26.47 -6.76 2.40
CA LEU A 342 -26.37 -7.94 1.55
C LEU A 342 -26.50 -7.60 0.06
N ASN A 343 -27.25 -6.56 -0.29
CA ASN A 343 -27.34 -6.11 -1.69
C ASN A 343 -25.98 -5.64 -2.24
N TYR A 344 -25.09 -5.17 -1.37
CA TYR A 344 -23.73 -4.75 -1.72
C TYR A 344 -22.71 -5.89 -1.75
N LEU A 345 -23.13 -7.13 -1.42
CA LEU A 345 -22.34 -8.33 -1.70
C LEU A 345 -22.40 -8.75 -3.18
N ASN A 346 -23.24 -8.12 -4.00
CA ASN A 346 -23.33 -8.44 -5.42
C ASN A 346 -21.95 -8.31 -6.11
N PRO A 347 -21.34 -9.40 -6.60
CA PRO A 347 -20.02 -9.37 -7.21
C PRO A 347 -20.06 -8.85 -8.65
N VAL A 348 -21.17 -8.30 -9.15
CA VAL A 348 -21.29 -7.78 -10.51
C VAL A 348 -20.99 -6.28 -10.52
N ALA A 349 -19.84 -5.92 -11.08
CA ALA A 349 -19.43 -4.53 -11.27
C ALA A 349 -20.42 -3.72 -12.13
N PHE A 350 -20.29 -2.40 -12.10
CA PHE A 350 -21.09 -1.40 -12.84
C PHE A 350 -22.51 -1.16 -12.30
N THR A 351 -23.08 -2.10 -11.56
CA THR A 351 -24.46 -1.99 -11.07
C THR A 351 -24.57 -1.13 -9.81
N LEU A 352 -23.62 -1.28 -8.89
CA LEU A 352 -23.64 -0.62 -7.59
C LEU A 352 -23.37 0.88 -7.71
N ALA A 353 -22.30 1.24 -8.43
CA ALA A 353 -21.94 2.64 -8.62
C ALA A 353 -22.99 3.39 -9.43
N ALA A 354 -23.51 2.83 -10.53
CA ALA A 354 -24.54 3.48 -11.34
C ALA A 354 -25.79 3.86 -10.54
N ASN A 355 -26.23 2.99 -9.62
CA ASN A 355 -27.40 3.23 -8.76
C ASN A 355 -27.16 4.31 -7.68
N ASN A 356 -25.89 4.61 -7.35
CA ASN A 356 -25.50 5.48 -6.24
C ASN A 356 -24.64 6.69 -6.68
N PHE A 357 -24.43 6.88 -7.98
CA PHE A 357 -23.51 7.90 -8.49
C PHE A 357 -24.03 9.33 -8.32
N ASN A 358 -25.35 9.50 -8.18
CA ASN A 358 -26.01 10.80 -8.04
C ASN A 358 -26.80 10.87 -6.72
N GLY A 359 -26.14 11.31 -5.64
CA GLY A 359 -26.81 11.87 -4.47
C GLY A 359 -27.40 10.88 -3.45
N SER A 360 -26.94 9.63 -3.43
CA SER A 360 -27.27 8.73 -2.31
C SER A 360 -26.51 9.11 -1.03
N ALA A 361 -26.97 8.60 0.13
CA ALA A 361 -26.26 8.78 1.39
C ALA A 361 -24.92 8.04 1.41
N ASP A 362 -24.83 6.93 0.67
CA ASP A 362 -23.64 6.10 0.56
C ASP A 362 -22.60 6.72 -0.39
N LYS A 363 -21.33 6.59 -0.05
CA LYS A 363 -20.26 7.26 -0.78
C LYS A 363 -19.78 6.40 -1.94
N SER A 364 -20.04 6.84 -3.17
CA SER A 364 -19.54 6.20 -4.38
C SER A 364 -18.25 6.85 -4.92
N LEU A 365 -17.44 6.03 -5.59
CA LEU A 365 -16.29 6.44 -6.40
C LEU A 365 -16.21 5.51 -7.61
N ILE A 366 -16.02 6.07 -8.80
CA ILE A 366 -15.67 5.32 -10.01
C ILE A 366 -14.33 5.81 -10.54
N GLY A 367 -13.64 4.98 -11.29
CA GLY A 367 -12.38 5.36 -11.89
C GLY A 367 -11.92 4.43 -12.99
N TRP A 368 -10.91 4.89 -13.70
CA TRP A 368 -10.23 4.17 -14.75
C TRP A 368 -8.72 4.28 -14.55
N SER A 369 -7.99 3.23 -14.91
CA SER A 369 -6.54 3.28 -14.92
C SER A 369 -5.97 2.59 -16.14
N PHE A 370 -4.72 2.90 -16.44
CA PHE A 370 -3.97 2.23 -17.51
C PHE A 370 -2.54 1.96 -17.05
N LYS A 371 -1.94 0.94 -17.66
CA LYS A 371 -0.51 0.65 -17.60
C LYS A 371 -0.03 0.32 -19.00
N ALA A 372 1.01 1.00 -19.47
CA ALA A 372 1.53 0.86 -20.83
C ALA A 372 3.05 0.69 -20.83
N ILE A 373 3.55 -0.38 -21.44
CA ILE A 373 4.97 -0.63 -21.66
C ILE A 373 5.38 -0.05 -23.01
N ALA A 374 6.48 0.69 -23.05
CA ALA A 374 7.05 1.26 -24.26
C ALA A 374 8.57 1.04 -24.31
N ALA A 375 9.08 0.75 -25.50
CA ALA A 375 10.51 0.57 -25.77
C ALA A 375 11.24 -0.44 -24.86
N LYS A 376 10.52 -1.33 -24.15
CA LYS A 376 11.06 -2.29 -23.16
C LYS A 376 11.81 -1.65 -21.98
N HIS A 377 11.71 -0.34 -21.82
CA HIS A 377 12.42 0.42 -20.79
C HIS A 377 11.49 1.40 -20.08
N LEU A 378 10.44 1.85 -20.76
CA LEU A 378 9.49 2.81 -20.23
C LEU A 378 8.20 2.10 -19.85
N GLN A 379 7.64 2.48 -18.73
CA GLN A 379 6.31 2.10 -18.31
C GLN A 379 5.56 3.36 -17.89
N PHE A 380 4.44 3.63 -18.56
CA PHE A 380 3.53 4.71 -18.22
C PHE A 380 2.33 4.14 -17.48
N TYR A 381 1.82 4.87 -16.50
CA TYR A 381 0.62 4.49 -15.79
C TYR A 381 -0.17 5.72 -15.38
N GLY A 382 -1.44 5.53 -15.08
CA GLY A 382 -2.26 6.60 -14.54
C GLY A 382 -3.59 6.11 -14.02
N GLN A 383 -4.20 6.93 -13.17
CA GLN A 383 -5.53 6.74 -12.61
C GLN A 383 -6.33 8.02 -12.79
N PHE A 384 -7.61 7.88 -13.09
CA PHE A 384 -8.58 8.95 -13.07
C PHE A 384 -9.76 8.51 -12.21
N MET A 385 -10.21 9.38 -11.31
CA MET A 385 -11.34 9.09 -10.42
C MET A 385 -12.40 10.17 -10.46
N LEU A 386 -13.64 9.75 -10.23
CA LEU A 386 -14.82 10.60 -10.06
C LEU A 386 -15.60 10.13 -8.83
N ASN A 387 -15.93 11.05 -7.93
CA ASN A 387 -16.86 10.79 -6.83
C ASN A 387 -18.28 11.25 -7.15
N GLU A 388 -18.41 12.46 -7.68
CA GLU A 388 -19.67 13.08 -8.13
C GLU A 388 -19.31 13.96 -9.34
N PHE A 389 -20.18 13.98 -10.35
CA PHE A 389 -19.88 14.68 -11.60
C PHE A 389 -21.15 15.21 -12.29
N LYS A 390 -21.16 16.51 -12.60
CA LYS A 390 -22.17 17.15 -13.45
C LYS A 390 -21.47 17.89 -14.59
N ALA A 391 -21.57 17.31 -15.79
CA ALA A 391 -20.87 17.80 -16.98
C ALA A 391 -21.15 19.29 -17.27
N SER A 392 -22.40 19.73 -17.15
CA SER A 392 -22.79 21.13 -17.38
C SER A 392 -22.09 22.11 -16.43
N GLU A 393 -21.82 21.68 -15.19
CA GLU A 393 -21.10 22.49 -14.19
C GLU A 393 -19.59 22.47 -14.41
N LEU A 394 -19.05 21.43 -15.07
CA LEU A 394 -17.63 21.39 -15.43
C LEU A 394 -17.37 22.33 -16.61
N VAL A 395 -18.19 22.23 -17.65
CA VAL A 395 -18.06 23.03 -18.88
C VAL A 395 -18.28 24.52 -18.60
N SER A 396 -19.16 24.88 -17.64
CA SER A 396 -19.39 26.28 -17.27
C SER A 396 -18.16 26.97 -16.65
N GLY A 397 -17.17 26.20 -16.19
CA GLY A 397 -15.92 26.73 -15.63
C GLY A 397 -16.07 27.48 -14.31
N LYS A 398 -17.27 27.51 -13.70
CA LYS A 398 -17.56 28.28 -12.47
C LYS A 398 -16.98 27.65 -11.19
N GLY A 399 -16.34 26.48 -11.31
CA GLY A 399 -15.69 25.81 -10.19
C GLY A 399 -16.67 25.26 -9.15
N TRP A 400 -17.73 24.56 -9.60
CA TRP A 400 -18.71 23.93 -8.71
C TRP A 400 -18.06 22.88 -7.79
N TYR A 401 -18.44 22.87 -6.52
CA TYR A 401 -17.90 21.97 -5.50
C TYR A 401 -18.22 20.50 -5.78
N GLY A 402 -19.37 20.22 -6.42
CA GLY A 402 -19.87 18.87 -6.66
C GLY A 402 -19.09 18.09 -7.71
N ASN A 403 -18.29 18.75 -8.55
CA ASN A 403 -17.40 18.08 -9.50
C ASN A 403 -16.15 17.59 -8.79
N LYS A 404 -16.23 16.42 -8.16
CA LYS A 404 -15.16 15.85 -7.33
C LYS A 404 -14.41 14.82 -8.16
N TYR A 405 -13.21 15.17 -8.59
CA TYR A 405 -12.35 14.32 -9.41
C TYR A 405 -10.88 14.42 -9.00
N GLY A 406 -10.10 13.44 -9.43
CA GLY A 406 -8.66 13.44 -9.29
C GLY A 406 -7.98 12.63 -10.39
N TYR A 407 -6.71 12.92 -10.61
CA TYR A 407 -5.89 12.19 -11.57
C TYR A 407 -4.48 11.95 -11.01
N GLN A 408 -3.94 10.80 -11.37
CA GLN A 408 -2.57 10.38 -11.12
C GLN A 408 -1.96 10.00 -12.47
N LEU A 409 -0.76 10.49 -12.76
CA LEU A 409 0.00 10.16 -13.96
C LEU A 409 1.44 9.87 -13.55
N GLY A 410 1.99 8.76 -14.00
CA GLY A 410 3.36 8.40 -13.67
C GLY A 410 4.07 7.65 -14.79
N ALA A 411 5.40 7.67 -14.70
CA ALA A 411 6.29 6.98 -15.60
C ALA A 411 7.44 6.33 -14.82
N LYS A 412 7.84 5.13 -15.25
CA LYS A 412 9.04 4.43 -14.80
C LYS A 412 9.98 4.26 -15.99
N TYR A 413 11.27 4.51 -15.81
CA TYR A 413 12.31 4.33 -16.81
C TYR A 413 13.38 3.40 -16.24
N PHE A 414 13.36 2.15 -16.69
CA PHE A 414 14.28 1.10 -16.28
C PHE A 414 15.55 1.09 -17.13
N ASP A 415 16.69 0.87 -16.48
CA ASP A 415 18.02 1.07 -17.09
C ASP A 415 18.18 2.47 -17.71
N ALA A 416 17.80 3.47 -16.92
CA ALA A 416 17.73 4.86 -17.34
C ALA A 416 19.08 5.38 -17.83
N LEU A 417 19.05 6.19 -18.89
CA LEU A 417 20.24 6.81 -19.49
C LEU A 417 21.30 5.77 -19.95
N GLY A 418 20.88 4.52 -20.17
CA GLY A 418 21.77 3.41 -20.52
C GLY A 418 22.53 2.80 -19.34
N VAL A 419 22.33 3.28 -18.12
CA VAL A 419 22.96 2.75 -16.91
C VAL A 419 22.17 1.54 -16.41
N LYS A 420 22.78 0.36 -16.44
CA LYS A 420 22.14 -0.88 -15.98
C LYS A 420 21.77 -0.80 -14.50
N ASN A 421 20.57 -1.25 -14.17
CA ASN A 421 20.04 -1.29 -12.80
C ASN A 421 19.84 0.09 -12.15
N LEU A 422 19.83 1.17 -12.96
CA LEU A 422 19.34 2.49 -12.56
C LEU A 422 17.90 2.65 -13.05
N ASP A 423 16.97 2.81 -12.12
CA ASP A 423 15.54 2.94 -12.39
C ASP A 423 15.05 4.29 -11.89
N LEU A 424 14.41 5.06 -12.78
CA LEU A 424 13.79 6.33 -12.45
C LEU A 424 12.27 6.19 -12.43
N GLN A 425 11.60 6.90 -11.54
CA GLN A 425 10.16 7.00 -11.46
C GLN A 425 9.75 8.45 -11.22
N ALA A 426 8.74 8.93 -11.93
CA ALA A 426 8.11 10.22 -11.71
C ALA A 426 6.59 10.04 -11.63
N GLU A 427 5.93 10.78 -10.75
CA GLU A 427 4.49 10.71 -10.51
C GLU A 427 3.94 12.11 -10.22
N LEU A 428 2.77 12.42 -10.76
CA LEU A 428 1.99 13.63 -10.54
C LEU A 428 0.57 13.23 -10.13
N ASP A 429 0.15 13.68 -8.96
CA ASP A 429 -1.18 13.48 -8.40
C ASP A 429 -1.87 14.82 -8.21
N ALA A 430 -3.16 14.90 -8.52
CA ALA A 430 -3.99 16.04 -8.18
C ALA A 430 -5.40 15.59 -7.81
N VAL A 431 -5.93 16.10 -6.71
CA VAL A 431 -7.25 15.74 -6.19
C VAL A 431 -8.00 17.00 -5.79
N ARG A 432 -9.19 17.23 -6.36
CA ARG A 432 -10.02 18.40 -6.02
C ARG A 432 -10.52 18.33 -4.57
N PRO A 433 -10.81 19.50 -3.95
CA PRO A 433 -11.43 19.55 -2.64
C PRO A 433 -12.77 18.80 -2.60
N TYR A 434 -13.13 18.30 -1.43
CA TYR A 434 -14.33 17.50 -1.13
C TYR A 434 -14.37 16.12 -1.80
N ALA A 435 -13.36 15.73 -2.57
CA ALA A 435 -13.15 14.33 -2.93
C ALA A 435 -13.06 13.50 -1.63
N TYR A 436 -13.50 12.24 -1.68
CA TYR A 436 -13.51 11.31 -0.54
C TYR A 436 -14.39 11.67 0.68
N ALA A 437 -14.76 12.94 0.87
CA ALA A 437 -15.68 13.38 1.92
C ALA A 437 -17.12 12.89 1.66
N ALA A 438 -17.84 12.56 2.73
CA ALA A 438 -19.23 12.11 2.69
C ALA A 438 -20.19 13.21 3.15
N LYS A 439 -21.50 12.97 2.96
CA LYS A 439 -22.58 13.87 3.43
C LYS A 439 -22.70 13.80 4.94
N ASP A 440 -22.43 12.63 5.51
CA ASP A 440 -22.24 12.39 6.93
C ASP A 440 -20.75 12.30 7.28
N THR A 441 -20.45 12.04 8.55
CA THR A 441 -19.09 11.87 9.06
C THR A 441 -18.63 10.41 9.05
N ILE A 442 -19.46 9.44 8.68
CA ILE A 442 -19.16 8.01 8.85
C ILE A 442 -18.72 7.40 7.52
N ALA A 443 -19.52 7.57 6.46
CA ALA A 443 -19.32 6.94 5.15
C ALA A 443 -18.18 7.54 4.31
N ASN A 444 -17.32 8.39 4.89
CA ASN A 444 -16.18 8.96 4.18
C ASN A 444 -15.09 7.90 3.85
N TYR A 445 -14.17 8.26 2.96
CA TYR A 445 -13.12 7.36 2.44
C TYR A 445 -11.94 7.17 3.41
N THR A 446 -12.22 6.67 4.60
CA THR A 446 -11.24 6.51 5.70
C THR A 446 -11.37 5.15 6.40
N ASN A 447 -10.35 4.74 7.13
CA ASN A 447 -10.35 3.61 8.06
C ASN A 447 -9.41 3.94 9.22
N PHE A 448 -9.84 3.71 10.46
CA PHE A 448 -9.08 4.02 11.67
C PHE A 448 -8.50 5.45 11.69
N ASN A 449 -9.36 6.44 11.42
CA ASN A 449 -8.98 7.85 11.29
C ASN A 449 -7.84 8.13 10.28
N GLN A 450 -7.67 7.28 9.27
CA GLN A 450 -6.65 7.42 8.22
C GLN A 450 -7.33 7.36 6.84
N PRO A 451 -6.92 8.20 5.86
CA PRO A 451 -7.39 8.08 4.49
C PRO A 451 -7.13 6.69 3.90
N LEU A 452 -8.08 6.17 3.11
CA LEU A 452 -7.90 4.91 2.39
C LEU A 452 -7.08 5.06 1.11
N ALA A 453 -7.13 6.24 0.50
CA ALA A 453 -6.38 6.58 -0.71
C ALA A 453 -5.09 7.33 -0.32
N ASP A 454 -4.81 8.44 -0.98
CA ASP A 454 -3.65 9.26 -0.66
C ASP A 454 -3.70 9.84 0.76
N PRO A 455 -2.57 9.86 1.52
CA PRO A 455 -2.52 10.44 2.86
C PRO A 455 -2.83 11.94 2.91
N LEU A 456 -2.65 12.68 1.80
CA LEU A 456 -3.06 14.09 1.72
C LEU A 456 -4.59 14.26 1.59
N GLY A 457 -5.33 13.19 1.31
CA GLY A 457 -6.78 13.21 1.18
C GLY A 457 -7.24 13.97 -0.07
N SER A 458 -7.54 15.27 0.06
CA SER A 458 -8.11 16.07 -1.03
C SER A 458 -7.61 17.53 -1.01
N GLY A 459 -7.77 18.23 -2.13
CA GLY A 459 -7.40 19.64 -2.27
C GLY A 459 -5.91 19.89 -2.50
N TYR A 460 -5.21 18.94 -3.15
CA TYR A 460 -3.76 18.99 -3.33
C TYR A 460 -3.33 18.77 -4.78
N ILE A 461 -2.10 19.20 -5.07
CA ILE A 461 -1.30 18.77 -6.23
C ILE A 461 0.06 18.32 -5.68
N LYS A 462 0.51 17.13 -6.05
CA LYS A 462 1.73 16.50 -5.55
C LYS A 462 2.55 15.92 -6.70
N MET A 463 3.86 16.06 -6.61
CA MET A 463 4.84 15.44 -7.49
C MET A 463 5.78 14.57 -6.66
N ILE A 464 6.13 13.39 -7.19
CA ILE A 464 7.11 12.48 -6.60
C ILE A 464 8.13 12.11 -7.67
N GLY A 465 9.41 12.10 -7.30
CA GLY A 465 10.50 11.57 -8.11
C GLY A 465 11.28 10.54 -7.31
N ILE A 466 11.63 9.40 -7.93
CA ILE A 466 12.43 8.36 -7.28
C ILE A 466 13.51 7.88 -8.25
N ALA A 467 14.76 7.88 -7.80
CA ALA A 467 15.87 7.20 -8.45
C ALA A 467 16.30 6.02 -7.58
N ARG A 468 16.33 4.82 -8.15
CA ARG A 468 16.79 3.59 -7.51
C ARG A 468 17.96 3.03 -8.30
N TYR A 469 19.09 2.81 -7.65
CA TYR A 469 20.27 2.26 -8.29
C TYR A 469 20.79 1.06 -7.53
N GLN A 470 20.87 -0.08 -8.21
CA GLN A 470 21.45 -1.31 -7.66
C GLN A 470 22.80 -1.59 -8.35
N PRO A 471 23.90 -0.94 -7.92
CA PRO A 471 25.23 -1.14 -8.53
C PRO A 471 25.79 -2.55 -8.30
N ALA A 472 25.35 -3.21 -7.24
CA ALA A 472 25.81 -4.53 -6.84
C ALA A 472 24.66 -5.35 -6.27
N LYS A 473 24.83 -6.67 -6.25
CA LYS A 473 23.84 -7.67 -5.81
C LYS A 473 23.17 -7.35 -4.47
N ASN A 474 23.89 -6.73 -3.54
CA ASN A 474 23.46 -6.52 -2.16
C ASN A 474 23.40 -5.04 -1.77
N LEU A 475 23.55 -4.10 -2.72
CA LEU A 475 23.53 -2.66 -2.42
C LEU A 475 22.45 -1.97 -3.24
N MET A 476 21.56 -1.25 -2.58
CA MET A 476 20.53 -0.41 -3.18
C MET A 476 20.71 1.03 -2.71
N VAL A 477 20.77 1.96 -3.66
CA VAL A 477 20.77 3.40 -3.40
C VAL A 477 19.43 3.96 -3.87
N THR A 478 18.67 4.57 -2.98
CA THR A 478 17.37 5.18 -3.31
C THR A 478 17.38 6.65 -2.95
N LEU A 479 17.12 7.51 -3.93
CA LEU A 479 16.83 8.93 -3.74
C LEU A 479 15.35 9.15 -4.06
N LYS A 480 14.57 9.63 -3.10
CA LYS A 480 13.15 9.99 -3.27
C LYS A 480 12.96 11.47 -2.97
N GLY A 481 12.42 12.20 -3.94
CA GLY A 481 11.97 13.58 -3.78
C GLY A 481 10.44 13.65 -3.84
N MET A 482 9.86 14.55 -3.07
CA MET A 482 8.43 14.86 -3.09
C MET A 482 8.24 16.36 -2.96
N TYR A 483 7.32 16.91 -3.74
CA TYR A 483 6.86 18.28 -3.60
C TYR A 483 5.33 18.32 -3.70
N TYR A 484 4.66 19.00 -2.79
CA TYR A 484 3.22 19.18 -2.89
C TYR A 484 2.77 20.58 -2.48
N VAL A 485 1.63 20.97 -3.03
CA VAL A 485 0.86 22.16 -2.62
C VAL A 485 -0.51 21.67 -2.17
N HIS A 486 -0.90 22.02 -0.95
CA HIS A 486 -2.15 21.58 -0.33
C HIS A 486 -2.95 22.78 0.18
N GLY A 487 -4.27 22.74 0.01
CA GLY A 487 -5.18 23.72 0.59
C GLY A 487 -5.32 23.51 2.09
N VAL A 488 -5.41 24.60 2.85
CA VAL A 488 -5.57 24.56 4.31
C VAL A 488 -6.91 25.16 4.70
N ASP A 489 -7.70 24.39 5.44
CA ASP A 489 -8.92 24.84 6.07
C ASP A 489 -8.60 25.78 7.25
N THR A 490 -9.08 27.04 7.21
CA THR A 490 -8.79 28.07 8.22
C THR A 490 -10.03 28.59 8.94
N GLY A 491 -9.90 28.99 10.21
CA GLY A 491 -10.96 29.67 10.95
C GLY A 491 -12.25 28.85 11.10
N GLY A 492 -12.14 27.52 11.17
CA GLY A 492 -13.28 26.60 11.21
C GLY A 492 -13.96 26.33 9.86
N ALA A 493 -13.63 27.08 8.80
CA ALA A 493 -14.22 26.89 7.48
C ALA A 493 -13.83 25.53 6.88
N ASN A 494 -14.79 24.87 6.23
CA ASN A 494 -14.54 23.67 5.44
C ASN A 494 -14.31 24.05 3.98
N LEU A 495 -13.06 24.20 3.57
CA LEU A 495 -12.68 24.51 2.19
C LEU A 495 -12.52 23.25 1.33
N GLY A 496 -12.82 22.09 1.91
CA GLY A 496 -12.83 20.79 1.27
C GLY A 496 -11.49 20.08 1.29
N ASN A 497 -10.54 20.49 2.13
CA ASN A 497 -9.22 19.87 2.18
C ASN A 497 -9.11 18.78 3.27
N ASP A 498 -10.17 18.55 4.04
CA ASP A 498 -10.22 17.62 5.16
C ASP A 498 -11.31 16.54 4.92
N VAL A 499 -10.88 15.30 4.63
CA VAL A 499 -11.79 14.18 4.31
C VAL A 499 -12.67 13.76 5.48
N PHE A 500 -12.34 14.20 6.69
CA PHE A 500 -13.05 13.90 7.93
C PHE A 500 -14.27 14.81 8.15
N LYS A 501 -14.36 15.93 7.43
CA LYS A 501 -15.50 16.86 7.49
C LYS A 501 -16.57 16.50 6.46
N THR A 502 -17.84 16.74 6.81
CA THR A 502 -18.94 16.67 5.85
C THR A 502 -18.84 17.76 4.79
N TYR A 503 -19.04 17.44 3.51
CA TYR A 503 -19.04 18.46 2.45
C TYR A 503 -20.27 19.40 2.50
N THR A 504 -21.24 19.17 3.38
CA THR A 504 -22.40 20.07 3.56
C THR A 504 -22.06 21.34 4.35
N SER A 505 -21.00 21.31 5.16
CA SER A 505 -20.51 22.48 5.93
C SER A 505 -19.66 23.45 5.10
N ARG A 506 -19.63 23.27 3.78
CA ARG A 506 -18.91 24.14 2.85
C ARG A 506 -19.47 25.57 2.90
N PRO A 507 -18.63 26.61 2.80
CA PRO A 507 -19.08 27.99 2.84
C PRO A 507 -19.62 28.50 1.48
N LYS A 508 -19.28 27.84 0.36
CA LYS A 508 -19.63 28.27 -1.00
C LYS A 508 -19.82 27.06 -1.93
N ASP A 509 -20.69 27.21 -2.92
CA ASP A 509 -20.95 26.19 -3.95
C ASP A 509 -20.05 26.33 -5.19
N TYR A 510 -19.55 27.53 -5.48
CA TYR A 510 -18.77 27.86 -6.67
C TYR A 510 -17.43 28.51 -6.32
N GLY A 511 -16.55 28.64 -7.31
CA GLY A 511 -15.20 29.21 -7.14
C GLY A 511 -14.20 28.27 -6.46
N ILE A 512 -14.55 26.99 -6.32
CA ILE A 512 -13.66 25.98 -5.72
C ILE A 512 -12.55 25.65 -6.71
N LYS A 513 -11.29 25.85 -6.34
CA LYS A 513 -10.12 25.53 -7.17
C LYS A 513 -9.55 24.15 -6.82
N MET A 514 -8.60 23.64 -7.60
CA MET A 514 -7.90 22.38 -7.31
C MET A 514 -7.19 22.41 -5.95
N VAL A 515 -6.56 23.56 -5.65
CA VAL A 515 -6.03 23.89 -4.33
C VAL A 515 -6.83 25.07 -3.81
N ASN A 516 -7.64 24.85 -2.77
CA ASN A 516 -8.62 25.82 -2.29
C ASN A 516 -8.28 26.34 -0.88
N GLY A 517 -8.31 27.66 -0.73
CA GLY A 517 -7.89 28.33 0.50
C GLY A 517 -6.40 28.70 0.54
N PRO A 518 -5.91 29.12 1.72
CA PRO A 518 -4.49 29.21 2.05
C PRO A 518 -3.70 27.98 1.60
N LYS A 519 -2.49 28.19 1.09
CA LYS A 519 -1.64 27.12 0.57
C LYS A 519 -0.56 26.77 1.57
N SER A 520 -0.43 25.48 1.87
CA SER A 520 0.80 24.90 2.40
C SER A 520 1.61 24.29 1.27
N GLN A 521 2.93 24.37 1.37
CA GLN A 521 3.87 23.79 0.43
C GLN A 521 4.86 22.95 1.19
N VAL A 522 5.12 21.74 0.69
CA VAL A 522 6.11 20.84 1.29
C VAL A 522 7.02 20.32 0.23
N MET A 523 8.31 20.39 0.53
CA MET A 523 9.37 19.71 -0.20
C MET A 523 10.04 18.71 0.74
N SER A 524 10.23 17.48 0.30
CA SER A 524 10.96 16.45 1.04
C SER A 524 11.91 15.71 0.11
N ILE A 525 13.12 15.45 0.58
CA ILE A 525 14.14 14.65 -0.10
C ILE A 525 14.66 13.61 0.89
N ASN A 526 14.67 12.34 0.49
CA ASN A 526 15.16 11.21 1.26
C ASN A 526 16.20 10.45 0.44
N LEU A 527 17.42 10.35 0.96
CA LEU A 527 18.46 9.47 0.44
C LEU A 527 18.61 8.27 1.38
N ASN A 528 18.61 7.07 0.82
CA ASN A 528 18.81 5.82 1.54
C ASN A 528 19.83 4.92 0.83
N LEU A 529 20.73 4.37 1.62
CA LEU A 529 21.67 3.32 1.27
C LEU A 529 21.24 2.07 2.02
N SER A 530 20.83 1.03 1.29
CA SER A 530 20.41 -0.26 1.87
C SER A 530 21.40 -1.34 1.46
N TYR A 531 22.04 -1.97 2.45
CA TYR A 531 22.95 -3.08 2.26
C TYR A 531 22.34 -4.39 2.78
N GLN A 532 22.17 -5.38 1.91
CA GLN A 532 21.69 -6.71 2.27
C GLN A 532 22.86 -7.57 2.78
N ALA A 533 23.09 -7.55 4.09
CA ALA A 533 24.18 -8.27 4.76
C ALA A 533 24.00 -9.80 4.69
N SER A 534 22.76 -10.26 4.87
CA SER A 534 22.33 -11.64 4.64
C SER A 534 20.94 -11.62 4.01
N ARG A 535 20.41 -12.78 3.60
CA ARG A 535 19.08 -12.83 2.98
C ARG A 535 18.03 -12.26 3.89
N ASN A 536 17.27 -11.32 3.34
CA ASN A 536 16.25 -10.52 4.02
C ASN A 536 16.74 -9.77 5.27
N LEU A 537 18.06 -9.72 5.53
CA LEU A 537 18.70 -8.91 6.57
C LEU A 537 19.36 -7.69 5.90
N PHE A 538 18.80 -6.52 6.17
CA PHE A 538 19.27 -5.26 5.61
C PHE A 538 19.78 -4.34 6.71
N ILE A 539 20.81 -3.58 6.36
CA ILE A 539 21.33 -2.44 7.11
C ILE A 539 21.05 -1.21 6.26
N ASP A 540 20.30 -0.26 6.81
CA ASP A 540 19.86 0.95 6.13
C ASP A 540 20.54 2.17 6.75
N LEU A 541 21.18 3.00 5.94
CA LEU A 541 21.64 4.33 6.34
C LEU A 541 20.92 5.36 5.48
N GLY A 542 20.39 6.42 6.06
CA GLY A 542 19.75 7.45 5.26
C GLY A 542 19.66 8.80 5.92
N THR A 543 19.24 9.77 5.12
CA THR A 543 19.00 11.15 5.55
C THR A 543 17.75 11.69 4.88
N VAL A 544 17.05 12.56 5.59
CA VAL A 544 15.87 13.26 5.10
C VAL A 544 16.03 14.74 5.34
N TYR A 545 15.71 15.54 4.32
CA TYR A 545 15.54 16.98 4.41
C TYR A 545 14.11 17.32 4.01
N ARG A 546 13.37 18.01 4.88
CA ARG A 546 11.99 18.42 4.65
C ARG A 546 11.81 19.89 4.99
N LYS A 547 11.19 20.64 4.08
CA LYS A 547 10.80 22.05 4.26
C LYS A 547 9.30 22.18 4.11
N PHE A 548 8.64 22.74 5.12
CA PHE A 548 7.22 23.09 5.13
C PHE A 548 7.07 24.60 5.17
N ASP A 549 6.31 25.14 4.23
CA ASP A 549 5.98 26.55 4.12
C ASP A 549 4.45 26.72 4.14
N ASN A 550 3.96 27.77 4.79
CA ASN A 550 2.54 28.06 4.84
C ASN A 550 2.30 29.54 4.55
N ALA A 551 1.70 29.80 3.38
CA ALA A 551 1.55 31.14 2.83
C ALA A 551 0.71 32.09 3.69
N SER A 552 -0.12 31.58 4.61
CA SER A 552 -0.99 32.43 5.43
C SER A 552 -0.50 32.66 6.84
N LYS A 553 0.54 31.98 7.34
CA LYS A 553 0.97 32.04 8.76
C LYS A 553 -0.15 31.77 9.79
N VAL A 554 -1.33 31.31 9.33
CA VAL A 554 -2.52 31.02 10.16
C VAL A 554 -2.39 29.68 10.90
N TYR A 555 -1.44 28.85 10.52
CA TYR A 555 -1.22 27.53 11.14
C TYR A 555 -0.28 27.63 12.35
N ASN A 556 -0.76 28.30 13.40
CA ASN A 556 -0.12 28.32 14.73
C ASN A 556 -0.50 27.09 15.58
N GLY A 557 -0.61 25.91 14.95
CA GLY A 557 -0.79 24.62 15.66
C GLY A 557 0.50 24.08 16.28
N TYR A 558 1.64 24.76 16.07
CA TYR A 558 2.93 24.45 16.69
C TYR A 558 3.11 25.11 18.07
N SER A 559 2.09 25.79 18.61
CA SER A 559 2.19 26.60 19.83
C SER A 559 2.38 25.80 21.12
N SER A 560 2.23 24.47 21.12
CA SER A 560 2.58 23.64 22.29
C SER A 560 4.09 23.41 22.45
N VAL A 561 4.92 23.86 21.49
CA VAL A 561 6.38 23.67 21.51
C VAL A 561 7.15 25.01 21.57
N GLY A 562 6.47 26.14 21.84
CA GLY A 562 7.14 27.43 22.10
C GLY A 562 7.97 27.99 20.92
N TYR A 563 7.73 27.52 19.69
CA TYR A 563 8.44 27.97 18.50
C TYR A 563 7.46 28.60 17.51
N ASP A 564 7.46 29.93 17.44
CA ASP A 564 6.81 30.73 16.38
C ASP A 564 7.89 31.24 15.43
N PRO A 565 8.28 30.49 14.38
CA PRO A 565 9.10 31.06 13.34
C PRO A 565 8.17 31.76 12.34
N ALA A 566 8.41 33.05 12.13
CA ALA A 566 7.80 33.83 11.04
C ALA A 566 8.18 33.34 9.62
N GLY A 567 8.74 32.12 9.46
CA GLY A 567 9.29 31.53 8.24
C GLY A 567 9.17 29.99 8.16
N PRO A 568 9.71 29.37 7.09
CA PRO A 568 9.50 27.95 6.81
C PRO A 568 10.06 27.01 7.88
N LEU A 569 9.29 25.97 8.24
CA LEU A 569 9.74 24.93 9.16
C LEU A 569 10.60 23.91 8.41
N THR A 570 11.83 23.69 8.89
CA THR A 570 12.77 22.73 8.30
C THR A 570 13.08 21.60 9.28
N THR A 571 12.78 20.37 8.87
CA THR A 571 13.17 19.14 9.56
C THR A 571 14.29 18.48 8.76
N SER A 572 15.35 18.08 9.44
CA SER A 572 16.43 17.29 8.84
C SER A 572 16.87 16.23 9.82
N TYR A 573 17.01 15.00 9.35
CA TYR A 573 17.47 13.90 10.19
C TYR A 573 18.31 12.90 9.43
N VAL A 574 19.13 12.17 10.18
CA VAL A 574 19.83 10.97 9.73
C VAL A 574 19.27 9.76 10.47
N TYR A 575 19.25 8.61 9.81
CA TYR A 575 18.77 7.38 10.43
C TYR A 575 19.65 6.18 10.08
N LEU A 576 19.78 5.28 11.04
CA LEU A 576 20.40 3.97 10.89
C LEU A 576 19.35 2.91 11.25
N GLY A 577 19.17 1.93 10.36
CA GLY A 577 18.19 0.86 10.52
C GLY A 577 18.79 -0.53 10.34
N ILE A 578 18.24 -1.51 11.04
CA ILE A 578 18.48 -2.94 10.81
C ILE A 578 17.12 -3.61 10.70
N ARG A 579 16.88 -4.34 9.60
CA ARG A 579 15.62 -5.02 9.36
C ARG A 579 15.82 -6.45 8.85
N LEU A 580 15.06 -7.39 9.39
CA LEU A 580 15.03 -8.80 9.05
C LEU A 580 13.61 -9.20 8.65
N ASN A 581 13.42 -9.72 7.43
CA ASN A 581 12.12 -10.09 6.85
C ASN A 581 11.04 -9.00 6.99
N SER A 582 11.46 -7.73 7.00
CA SER A 582 10.58 -6.58 7.19
C SER A 582 10.83 -5.51 6.13
N ALA A 583 9.76 -4.84 5.72
CA ALA A 583 9.85 -3.64 4.88
C ALA A 583 10.42 -2.48 5.71
N ARG A 584 11.10 -1.54 5.05
CA ARG A 584 11.63 -0.33 5.71
C ARG A 584 10.47 0.52 6.24
N ARG A 585 10.55 0.98 7.49
CA ARG A 585 9.64 2.02 8.00
C ARG A 585 10.04 3.35 7.37
N ASP A 586 9.11 3.92 6.60
CA ASP A 586 9.31 5.17 5.87
C ASP A 586 8.31 6.22 6.40
N TYR A 587 8.66 7.50 6.32
CA TYR A 587 7.84 8.66 6.70
C TYR A 587 7.64 9.66 5.55
N ASN A 588 8.02 9.31 4.32
CA ASN A 588 8.01 10.17 3.12
C ASN A 588 6.61 10.55 2.57
N PHE A 589 5.59 10.69 3.41
CA PHE A 589 4.19 10.86 2.99
C PHE A 589 3.43 11.99 3.70
N PHE A 590 4.11 12.80 4.55
CA PHE A 590 3.53 13.94 5.28
C PHE A 590 4.25 15.26 5.03
#